data_AF-A0AAA9ZZ82-F1
#
_entry.id   AF-A0AAA9ZZ82-F1
#
_cell.length_a   1.000
_cell.length_b   1.000
_cell.length_c   1.000
_cell.angle_alpha   90.00
_cell.angle_beta   90.00
_cell.angle_gamma   90.00
#
_symmetry.space_group_name_H-M   'P 1'
#
loop_
_entity.id
_entity.type
_entity.pdbx_description
1 polymer ?
#
loop_
_entity_poly.entity_id
_entity_poly.type
_entity_poly.pdbx_seq_one_letter_code
_entity_poly.pdbx_strand_id
1 'polypeptide(L)'
;MEANRQAEIAELRISKERVEEELSTFQSERDTLQTEKGALESSLGEIQQERQELAQQYEEVLGKLNMLQIRTDEYSKEEVALQQSVSQKAQQAQELVDKLDQLERDYESLQQRHTDLEAAKAAQEQEFNRIHEEDLLKLDALQGEMGELSAQKDELIAVKENTCAQLVVLQTESSQRSADFDSLEKDLKNVIEQKDHELEELRARYQELEEKYQSLDANMDRLLAEKGAIESDLQDLLHQQEQMEHRYQDALGTIKNLENCLIDTKISGETALRTLLEACIKSSEKLTVRAISENEMPGAGGTPTYFLMIAEELQEVLSKLAIVHENYLKDNSTNVESLARKVIIGAHLLASAHVQGMSICNRSANIECGERIAEEIKELSGSITGLFQSLQKTSESANVSEKITDLKTKLQAVTEMIGDLSKQSDGTENLGDLVENELSSMDKAIEEAASQIEEMLSKSRASDSGIKLEVNEKILDACTSLMQAIRVLVQKSRLLQSEVVALGKGSASAKEFYKRNHQWTEGLISAAKSVAQGANFLV
;
A
#
# COMPACT_ATOMS: atom_id res chain seq x y z
N MET A 1 -62.69 24.16 -58.85
CA MET A 1 -61.41 23.42 -58.71
C MET A 1 -60.50 24.03 -57.65
N GLU A 2 -60.40 25.36 -57.57
CA GLU A 2 -59.47 26.06 -56.66
C GLU A 2 -59.90 26.00 -55.18
N ALA A 3 -61.20 26.13 -54.89
CA ALA A 3 -61.73 26.00 -53.52
C ALA A 3 -61.58 24.58 -52.93
N ASN A 4 -61.67 23.54 -53.76
CA ASN A 4 -61.49 22.15 -53.32
C ASN A 4 -60.03 21.87 -52.94
N ARG A 5 -59.07 22.43 -53.71
CA ARG A 5 -57.63 22.35 -53.37
C ARG A 5 -57.28 23.09 -52.09
N GLN A 6 -57.91 24.24 -51.82
CA GLN A 6 -57.68 24.97 -50.57
C GLN A 6 -58.24 24.23 -49.35
N ALA A 7 -59.39 23.57 -49.48
CA ALA A 7 -59.94 22.71 -48.43
C ALA A 7 -59.04 21.50 -48.14
N GLU A 8 -58.54 20.84 -49.19
CA GLU A 8 -57.63 19.70 -49.08
C GLU A 8 -56.27 20.09 -48.46
N ILE A 9 -55.74 21.27 -48.79
CA ILE A 9 -54.53 21.83 -48.15
C ILE A 9 -54.79 22.17 -46.68
N ALA A 10 -55.98 22.67 -46.33
CA ALA A 10 -56.34 22.98 -44.95
C ALA A 10 -56.51 21.69 -44.12
N GLU A 11 -57.15 20.66 -44.66
CA GLU A 11 -57.23 19.34 -44.02
C GLU A 11 -55.85 18.70 -43.83
N LEU A 12 -54.97 18.79 -44.83
CA LEU A 12 -53.59 18.31 -44.72
C LEU A 12 -52.77 19.10 -43.68
N ARG A 13 -53.03 20.41 -43.50
CA ARG A 13 -52.39 21.21 -42.45
C ARG A 13 -52.86 20.81 -41.06
N ILE A 14 -54.17 20.61 -40.88
CA ILE A 14 -54.74 20.13 -39.60
C ILE A 14 -54.24 18.72 -39.30
N SER A 15 -54.17 17.84 -40.31
CA SER A 15 -53.58 16.51 -40.16
C SER A 15 -52.09 16.58 -39.81
N LYS A 16 -51.34 17.51 -40.39
CA LYS A 16 -49.93 17.72 -40.08
C LYS A 16 -49.75 18.22 -38.66
N GLU A 17 -50.49 19.24 -38.24
CA GLU A 17 -50.46 19.75 -36.85
C GLU A 17 -50.85 18.67 -35.84
N ARG A 18 -51.87 17.85 -36.14
CA ARG A 18 -52.25 16.73 -35.27
C ARG A 18 -51.14 15.69 -35.15
N VAL A 19 -50.48 15.36 -36.26
CA VAL A 19 -49.34 14.42 -36.25
C VAL A 19 -48.13 15.04 -35.53
N GLU A 20 -47.90 16.35 -35.65
CA GLU A 20 -46.84 17.06 -34.91
C GLU A 20 -47.12 17.11 -33.40
N GLU A 21 -48.37 17.32 -32.99
CA GLU A 21 -48.80 17.21 -31.58
C GLU A 21 -48.65 15.78 -31.06
N GLU A 22 -49.12 14.78 -31.80
CA GLU A 22 -48.96 13.35 -31.45
C GLU A 22 -47.47 13.01 -31.31
N LEU A 23 -46.62 13.48 -32.23
CA LEU A 23 -45.18 13.27 -32.19
C LEU A 23 -44.51 13.97 -30.99
N SER A 24 -44.97 15.18 -30.65
CA SER A 24 -44.52 15.89 -29.44
C SER A 24 -44.94 15.14 -28.16
N THR A 25 -46.14 14.58 -28.12
CA THR A 25 -46.58 13.76 -26.97
C THR A 25 -45.77 12.47 -26.84
N PHE A 26 -45.50 11.78 -27.94
CA PHE A 26 -44.64 10.59 -27.93
C PHE A 26 -43.19 10.90 -27.55
N GLN A 27 -42.66 12.06 -27.95
CA GLN A 27 -41.34 12.51 -27.51
C GLN A 27 -41.31 12.78 -26.01
N SER A 28 -42.33 13.45 -25.47
CA SER A 28 -42.47 13.66 -24.02
C SER A 28 -42.58 12.33 -23.27
N GLU A 29 -43.40 11.39 -23.75
CA GLU A 29 -43.57 10.07 -23.15
C GLU A 29 -42.27 9.25 -23.18
N ARG A 30 -41.54 9.30 -24.30
CA ARG A 30 -40.23 8.66 -24.43
C ARG A 30 -39.22 9.24 -23.45
N ASP A 31 -39.19 10.56 -23.31
CA ASP A 31 -38.26 11.23 -22.39
C ASP A 31 -38.61 10.90 -20.93
N THR A 32 -39.92 10.84 -20.58
CA THR A 32 -40.36 10.37 -19.26
C THR A 32 -39.97 8.91 -18.99
N LEU A 33 -40.18 8.01 -19.95
CA LEU A 33 -39.79 6.60 -19.84
C LEU A 33 -38.26 6.44 -19.74
N GLN A 34 -37.50 7.32 -20.39
CA GLN A 34 -36.04 7.31 -20.30
C GLN A 34 -35.55 7.79 -18.93
N THR A 35 -36.22 8.77 -18.33
CA THR A 35 -35.94 9.17 -16.94
C THR A 35 -36.34 8.10 -15.92
N GLU A 36 -37.48 7.45 -16.10
CA GLU A 36 -37.92 6.34 -15.24
C GLU A 36 -36.99 5.12 -15.37
N LYS A 37 -36.54 4.81 -16.59
CA LYS A 37 -35.54 3.77 -16.84
C LYS A 37 -34.23 4.08 -16.10
N GLY A 38 -33.75 5.31 -16.17
CA GLY A 38 -32.54 5.74 -15.45
C GLY A 38 -32.69 5.64 -13.92
N ALA A 39 -33.87 6.02 -13.39
CA ALA A 39 -34.16 5.87 -11.97
C ALA A 39 -34.22 4.40 -11.52
N LEU A 40 -34.81 3.52 -12.34
CA LEU A 40 -34.86 2.08 -12.10
C LEU A 40 -33.47 1.44 -12.20
N GLU A 41 -32.63 1.85 -13.15
CA GLU A 41 -31.24 1.39 -13.26
C GLU A 41 -30.40 1.82 -12.04
N SER A 42 -30.61 3.02 -11.52
CA SER A 42 -29.98 3.49 -10.27
C SER A 42 -30.43 2.65 -9.07
N SER A 43 -31.75 2.45 -8.91
CA SER A 43 -32.30 1.64 -7.82
C SER A 43 -31.86 0.17 -7.91
N LEU A 44 -31.74 -0.38 -9.12
CA LEU A 44 -31.19 -1.72 -9.33
C LEU A 44 -29.72 -1.81 -8.90
N GLY A 45 -28.93 -0.76 -9.18
CA GLY A 45 -27.54 -0.64 -8.73
C GLY A 45 -27.43 -0.58 -7.21
N GLU A 46 -28.26 0.22 -6.55
CA GLU A 46 -28.35 0.32 -5.08
C GLU A 46 -28.71 -1.03 -4.46
N ILE A 47 -29.73 -1.73 -4.98
CA ILE A 47 -30.13 -3.06 -4.50
C ILE A 47 -29.02 -4.10 -4.72
N GLN A 48 -28.29 -4.03 -5.84
CA GLN A 48 -27.16 -4.92 -6.10
C GLN A 48 -26.00 -4.67 -5.13
N GLN A 49 -25.73 -3.40 -4.81
CA GLN A 49 -24.74 -3.02 -3.82
C GLN A 49 -25.15 -3.50 -2.42
N GLU A 50 -26.39 -3.22 -1.98
CA GLU A 50 -26.92 -3.73 -0.71
C GLU A 50 -26.84 -5.26 -0.63
N ARG A 51 -27.16 -5.98 -1.71
CA ARG A 51 -27.05 -7.44 -1.76
C ARG A 51 -25.60 -7.91 -1.60
N GLN A 52 -24.65 -7.19 -2.17
CA GLN A 52 -23.22 -7.52 -2.06
C GLN A 52 -22.69 -7.23 -0.65
N GLU A 53 -23.11 -6.13 -0.04
CA GLU A 53 -22.80 -5.79 1.35
C GLU A 53 -23.39 -6.83 2.32
N LEU A 54 -24.65 -7.23 2.11
CA LEU A 54 -25.29 -8.28 2.92
C LEU A 54 -24.60 -9.64 2.76
N ALA A 55 -24.13 -9.96 1.54
CA ALA A 55 -23.39 -11.20 1.29
C ALA A 55 -22.03 -11.22 2.02
N GLN A 56 -21.30 -10.09 2.02
CA GLN A 56 -20.07 -9.96 2.79
C GLN A 56 -20.31 -10.07 4.29
N GLN A 57 -21.36 -9.42 4.81
CA GLN A 57 -21.73 -9.53 6.22
C GLN A 57 -22.10 -10.98 6.59
N TYR A 58 -22.82 -11.68 5.71
CA TYR A 58 -23.17 -13.09 5.92
C TYR A 58 -21.92 -13.98 5.96
N GLU A 59 -20.97 -13.76 5.05
CA GLU A 59 -19.70 -14.52 5.00
C GLU A 59 -18.82 -14.23 6.24
N GLU A 60 -18.79 -12.98 6.72
CA GLU A 60 -18.11 -12.60 7.95
C GLU A 60 -18.73 -13.26 9.19
N VAL A 61 -20.07 -13.28 9.28
CA VAL A 61 -20.79 -13.97 10.37
C VAL A 61 -20.56 -15.47 10.31
N LEU A 62 -20.52 -16.07 9.12
CA LEU A 62 -20.19 -17.50 8.95
C LEU A 62 -18.77 -17.81 9.41
N GLY A 63 -17.82 -16.92 9.12
CA GLY A 63 -16.44 -17.00 9.62
C GLY A 63 -16.35 -16.93 11.14
N LYS A 64 -17.07 -15.97 11.75
CA LYS A 64 -17.17 -15.85 13.22
C LYS A 64 -17.81 -17.08 13.85
N LEU A 65 -18.83 -17.66 13.23
CA LEU A 65 -19.48 -18.88 13.68
C LEU A 65 -18.52 -20.08 13.67
N ASN A 66 -17.76 -20.25 12.58
CA ASN A 66 -16.75 -21.30 12.48
C ASN A 66 -15.63 -21.13 13.52
N MET A 67 -15.17 -19.89 13.76
CA MET A 67 -14.19 -19.60 14.80
C MET A 67 -14.73 -19.91 16.20
N LEU A 68 -15.98 -19.53 16.50
CA LEU A 68 -16.63 -19.86 17.76
C LEU A 68 -16.82 -21.38 17.92
N GLN A 69 -17.09 -22.11 16.84
CA GLN A 69 -17.25 -23.55 16.87
C GLN A 69 -15.92 -24.26 17.14
N ILE A 70 -14.84 -23.85 16.49
CA ILE A 70 -13.48 -24.35 16.79
C ILE A 70 -13.11 -24.06 18.24
N ARG A 71 -13.39 -22.84 18.72
CA ARG A 71 -13.10 -22.46 20.11
C ARG A 71 -13.95 -23.24 21.11
N THR A 72 -15.19 -23.55 20.79
CA THR A 72 -16.08 -24.40 21.61
C THR A 72 -15.54 -25.83 21.65
N ASP A 73 -15.06 -26.37 20.53
CA ASP A 73 -14.44 -27.69 20.48
C ASP A 73 -13.12 -27.73 21.27
N GLU A 74 -12.32 -26.66 21.22
CA GLU A 74 -11.11 -26.51 22.04
C GLU A 74 -11.44 -26.45 23.53
N TYR A 75 -12.42 -25.63 23.93
CA TYR A 75 -12.89 -25.58 25.32
C TYR A 75 -13.45 -26.91 25.79
N SER A 76 -14.17 -27.66 24.94
CA SER A 76 -14.66 -28.99 25.30
C SER A 76 -13.52 -30.00 25.55
N LYS A 77 -12.42 -29.90 24.79
CA LYS A 77 -11.24 -30.75 24.98
C LYS A 77 -10.49 -30.38 26.26
N GLU A 78 -10.38 -29.09 26.54
CA GLU A 78 -9.76 -28.57 27.75
C GLU A 78 -10.58 -28.92 29.00
N GLU A 79 -11.92 -28.83 28.93
CA GLU A 79 -12.83 -29.25 29.98
C GLU A 79 -12.68 -30.75 30.29
N VAL A 80 -12.61 -31.60 29.27
CA VAL A 80 -12.38 -33.05 29.45
C VAL A 80 -11.00 -33.33 30.07
N ALA A 81 -9.96 -32.59 29.66
CA ALA A 81 -8.61 -32.74 30.22
C ALA A 81 -8.54 -32.27 31.68
N LEU A 82 -9.19 -31.15 32.01
CA LEU A 82 -9.32 -30.65 33.38
C LEU A 82 -10.14 -31.61 34.24
N GLN A 83 -11.22 -32.17 33.71
CA GLN A 83 -12.06 -33.13 34.43
C GLN A 83 -11.32 -34.46 34.69
N GLN A 84 -10.46 -34.90 33.76
CA GLN A 84 -9.52 -36.01 34.00
C GLN A 84 -8.47 -35.67 35.07
N SER A 85 -7.92 -34.45 35.05
CA SER A 85 -6.94 -34.00 36.06
C SER A 85 -7.57 -33.90 37.45
N VAL A 86 -8.78 -33.35 37.55
CA VAL A 86 -9.56 -33.26 38.81
C VAL A 86 -9.91 -34.64 39.32
N SER A 87 -10.32 -35.57 38.44
CA SER A 87 -10.55 -36.99 38.78
C SER A 87 -9.30 -37.66 39.35
N GLN A 88 -8.14 -37.47 38.72
CA GLN A 88 -6.87 -38.01 39.21
C GLN A 88 -6.46 -37.40 40.55
N LYS A 89 -6.62 -36.08 40.73
CA LYS A 89 -6.34 -35.41 42.00
C LYS A 89 -7.31 -35.84 43.11
N ALA A 90 -8.58 -36.08 42.78
CA ALA A 90 -9.57 -36.59 43.73
C ALA A 90 -9.24 -38.03 44.16
N GLN A 91 -8.78 -38.88 43.24
CA GLN A 91 -8.29 -40.22 43.59
C GLN A 91 -7.05 -40.16 44.49
N GLN A 92 -6.08 -39.29 44.18
CA GLN A 92 -4.90 -39.10 45.03
C GLN A 92 -5.26 -38.54 46.42
N ALA A 93 -6.22 -37.61 46.49
CA ALA A 93 -6.74 -37.12 47.76
C ALA A 93 -7.44 -38.22 48.56
N GLN A 94 -8.24 -39.07 47.90
CA GLN A 94 -8.88 -40.21 48.55
C GLN A 94 -7.86 -41.23 49.07
N GLU A 95 -6.80 -41.54 48.31
CA GLU A 95 -5.71 -42.41 48.78
C GLU A 95 -4.95 -41.82 49.98
N LEU A 96 -4.83 -40.50 50.06
CA LEU A 96 -4.23 -39.82 51.22
C LEU A 96 -5.17 -39.81 52.43
N VAL A 97 -6.48 -39.64 52.21
CA VAL A 97 -7.50 -39.77 53.26
C VAL A 97 -7.52 -41.20 53.81
N ASP A 98 -7.51 -42.22 52.95
CA ASP A 98 -7.47 -43.62 53.40
C ASP A 98 -6.18 -43.95 54.18
N LYS A 99 -5.05 -43.31 53.83
CA LYS A 99 -3.78 -43.41 54.59
C LYS A 99 -3.85 -42.67 55.93
N LEU A 100 -4.53 -41.52 55.99
CA LEU A 100 -4.76 -40.78 57.23
C LEU A 100 -5.69 -41.56 58.16
N ASP A 101 -6.79 -42.11 57.66
CA ASP A 101 -7.69 -42.99 58.42
C ASP A 101 -6.95 -44.23 58.95
N GLN A 102 -6.02 -44.79 58.16
CA GLN A 102 -5.20 -45.91 58.61
C GLN A 102 -4.21 -45.50 59.71
N LEU A 103 -3.58 -44.32 59.58
CA LEU A 103 -2.70 -43.74 60.59
C LEU A 103 -3.46 -43.36 61.88
N GLU A 104 -4.71 -42.89 61.77
CA GLU A 104 -5.58 -42.60 62.90
C GLU A 104 -5.96 -43.88 63.65
N ARG A 105 -6.32 -44.97 62.94
CA ARG A 105 -6.55 -46.29 63.56
C ARG A 105 -5.29 -46.84 64.22
N ASP A 106 -4.13 -46.67 63.59
CA ASP A 106 -2.85 -47.10 64.15
C ASP A 106 -2.48 -46.24 65.38
N TYR A 107 -2.79 -44.94 65.38
CA TYR A 107 -2.63 -44.05 66.52
C TYR A 107 -3.58 -44.40 67.67
N GLU A 108 -4.86 -44.67 67.40
CA GLU A 108 -5.84 -45.15 68.39
C GLU A 108 -5.41 -46.49 69.00
N SER A 109 -4.93 -47.43 68.18
CA SER A 109 -4.38 -48.73 68.61
C SER A 109 -3.12 -48.55 69.48
N LEU A 110 -2.25 -47.61 69.13
CA LEU A 110 -1.05 -47.29 69.90
C LEU A 110 -1.38 -46.58 71.21
N GLN A 111 -2.38 -45.69 71.20
CA GLN A 111 -2.89 -45.00 72.37
C GLN A 111 -3.57 -45.99 73.33
N GLN A 112 -4.33 -46.95 72.81
CA GLN A 112 -4.94 -48.03 73.60
C GLN A 112 -3.87 -48.96 74.20
N ARG A 113 -2.81 -49.28 73.45
CA ARG A 113 -1.62 -49.96 74.00
C ARG A 113 -0.92 -49.16 75.08
N HIS A 114 -0.84 -47.83 74.94
CA HIS A 114 -0.23 -46.97 75.95
C HIS A 114 -1.06 -46.94 77.24
N THR A 115 -2.40 -46.90 77.13
CA THR A 115 -3.30 -47.01 78.29
C THR A 115 -3.23 -48.41 78.93
N ASP A 116 -3.10 -49.46 78.14
CA ASP A 116 -2.93 -50.83 78.64
C ASP A 116 -1.57 -51.01 79.34
N LEU A 117 -0.51 -50.37 78.83
CA LEU A 117 0.82 -50.35 79.45
C LEU A 117 0.85 -49.53 80.74
N GLU A 118 0.14 -48.41 80.79
CA GLU A 118 -0.03 -47.63 82.03
C GLU A 118 -0.83 -48.40 83.07
N ALA A 119 -1.88 -49.11 82.67
CA ALA A 119 -2.64 -50.01 83.55
C ALA A 119 -1.78 -51.20 84.03
N ALA A 120 -0.95 -51.78 83.16
CA ALA A 120 -0.02 -52.84 83.52
C ALA A 120 1.09 -52.36 84.47
N LYS A 121 1.61 -51.14 84.24
CA LYS A 121 2.57 -50.49 85.15
C LYS A 121 1.94 -50.22 86.52
N ALA A 122 0.71 -49.72 86.57
CA ALA A 122 -0.02 -49.50 87.82
C ALA A 122 -0.33 -50.83 88.56
N ALA A 123 -0.67 -51.89 87.83
CA ALA A 123 -0.86 -53.24 88.39
C ALA A 123 0.46 -53.83 88.91
N GLN A 124 1.58 -53.59 88.22
CA GLN A 124 2.91 -54.03 88.65
C GLN A 124 3.42 -53.23 89.86
N GLU A 125 3.12 -51.93 89.97
CA GLU A 125 3.36 -51.12 91.17
C GLU A 125 2.48 -51.59 92.35
N GLN A 126 1.22 -51.96 92.11
CA GLN A 126 0.36 -52.56 93.13
C GLN A 126 0.87 -53.94 93.59
N GLU A 127 1.32 -54.81 92.68
CA GLU A 127 1.84 -56.13 93.02
C GLU A 127 3.23 -56.03 93.69
N PHE A 128 4.06 -55.07 93.27
CA PHE A 128 5.32 -54.74 93.96
C PHE A 128 5.06 -54.22 95.38
N ASN A 129 4.07 -53.34 95.58
CA ASN A 129 3.68 -52.89 96.91
C ASN A 129 3.04 -54.01 97.76
N ARG A 130 2.30 -54.95 97.14
CA ARG A 130 1.71 -56.12 97.80
C ARG A 130 2.77 -57.12 98.28
N ILE A 131 3.81 -57.36 97.47
CA ILE A 131 4.96 -58.21 97.83
C ILE A 131 5.87 -57.48 98.82
N HIS A 132 6.05 -56.16 98.69
CA HIS A 132 6.79 -55.34 99.66
C HIS A 132 6.09 -55.30 101.02
N GLU A 133 4.76 -55.27 101.10
CA GLU A 133 3.98 -55.46 102.34
C GLU A 133 4.05 -56.91 102.87
N GLU A 134 4.03 -57.93 102.00
CA GLU A 134 4.15 -59.35 102.42
C GLU A 134 5.54 -59.72 102.96
N ASP A 135 6.60 -59.08 102.47
CA ASP A 135 7.99 -59.29 102.90
C ASP A 135 8.37 -58.41 104.11
N LEU A 136 7.67 -57.29 104.36
CA LEU A 136 7.80 -56.50 105.59
C LEU A 136 7.06 -57.14 106.78
N LEU A 137 6.03 -57.96 106.53
CA LEU A 137 5.21 -58.61 107.56
C LEU A 137 5.72 -59.99 108.05
N LYS A 138 6.81 -60.51 107.47
CA LYS A 138 7.47 -61.78 107.89
C LYS A 138 8.79 -61.61 108.62
N LEU A 139 9.27 -60.38 108.82
CA LEU A 139 10.52 -60.09 109.54
C LEU A 139 10.32 -59.51 110.96
N ASP A 140 9.07 -59.20 111.35
CA ASP A 140 8.74 -58.49 112.61
C ASP A 140 7.99 -59.37 113.64
N ALA A 141 8.04 -60.70 113.48
CA ALA A 141 7.32 -61.68 114.31
C ALA A 141 8.23 -62.59 115.18
N LEU A 142 9.53 -62.31 115.26
CA LEU A 142 10.47 -63.09 116.09
C LEU A 142 11.46 -62.19 116.84
N GLN A 143 10.95 -61.26 117.64
CA GLN A 143 11.79 -60.54 118.61
C GLN A 143 10.99 -59.99 119.81
N GLY A 144 10.21 -60.86 120.46
CA GLY A 144 9.29 -60.40 121.52
C GLY A 144 9.02 -61.30 122.71
N GLU A 145 9.42 -62.57 122.73
CA GLU A 145 9.07 -63.46 123.86
C GLU A 145 10.19 -64.47 124.18
N MET A 146 11.25 -63.98 124.83
CA MET A 146 12.09 -64.84 125.66
C MET A 146 12.79 -63.99 126.72
N GLY A 147 12.21 -63.93 127.93
CA GLY A 147 12.76 -63.03 128.95
C GLY A 147 12.14 -63.06 130.34
N GLU A 148 11.44 -64.13 130.75
CA GLU A 148 11.24 -64.38 132.19
C GLU A 148 12.35 -65.30 132.70
N LEU A 149 13.39 -64.64 133.21
CA LEU A 149 14.37 -65.18 134.14
C LEU A 149 13.67 -65.58 135.44
N SER A 150 13.96 -66.79 135.94
CA SER A 150 14.46 -67.02 137.32
C SER A 150 14.10 -68.39 137.89
N ALA A 151 14.57 -69.45 137.25
CA ALA A 151 15.18 -70.61 137.90
C ALA A 151 15.75 -71.47 136.76
N GLN A 152 17.03 -71.38 136.44
CA GLN A 152 18.03 -72.16 137.16
C GLN A 152 19.42 -71.65 136.77
N LYS A 153 20.24 -71.53 137.80
CA LYS A 153 21.38 -70.63 137.93
C LYS A 153 22.72 -71.31 137.62
N ASP A 154 22.73 -72.54 137.13
CA ASP A 154 23.94 -73.37 137.17
C ASP A 154 24.58 -73.68 135.78
N GLU A 155 24.08 -73.10 134.68
CA GLU A 155 24.60 -73.33 133.32
C GLU A 155 25.42 -72.13 132.75
N LEU A 156 25.97 -71.29 133.64
CA LEU A 156 26.58 -69.99 133.30
C LEU A 156 28.11 -70.03 133.05
N ILE A 157 28.68 -71.21 132.76
CA ILE A 157 30.13 -71.33 132.51
C ILE A 157 30.45 -71.64 131.04
N ALA A 158 29.53 -72.22 130.26
CA ALA A 158 29.79 -72.61 128.86
C ALA A 158 29.50 -71.51 127.81
N VAL A 159 28.69 -70.49 128.14
CA VAL A 159 28.20 -69.48 127.16
C VAL A 159 29.18 -68.33 126.89
N LYS A 160 30.19 -68.12 127.75
CA LYS A 160 31.12 -66.99 127.66
C LYS A 160 32.08 -67.08 126.46
N GLU A 161 32.41 -68.26 125.98
CA GLU A 161 33.35 -68.43 124.85
C GLU A 161 32.65 -68.26 123.48
N ASN A 162 31.34 -68.49 123.39
CA ASN A 162 30.59 -68.38 122.14
C ASN A 162 30.20 -66.92 121.78
N THR A 163 30.15 -66.02 122.76
CA THR A 163 29.73 -64.61 122.59
C THR A 163 30.81 -63.69 122.02
N CYS A 164 32.10 -63.98 122.26
CA CYS A 164 33.20 -63.24 121.61
C CYS A 164 33.31 -63.53 120.10
N ALA A 165 32.96 -64.75 119.66
CA ALA A 165 32.98 -65.10 118.24
C ALA A 165 31.88 -64.36 117.45
N GLN A 166 30.69 -64.21 118.04
CA GLN A 166 29.56 -63.53 117.39
C GLN A 166 29.76 -62.01 117.24
N LEU A 167 30.47 -61.34 118.17
CA LEU A 167 30.77 -59.92 118.06
C LEU A 167 31.75 -59.58 116.92
N VAL A 168 32.73 -60.46 116.67
CA VAL A 168 33.67 -60.26 115.54
C VAL A 168 32.94 -60.40 114.20
N VAL A 169 32.03 -61.38 114.09
CA VAL A 169 31.22 -61.59 112.87
C VAL A 169 30.34 -60.38 112.57
N LEU A 170 29.63 -59.84 113.57
CA LEU A 170 28.78 -58.66 113.41
C LEU A 170 29.58 -57.39 113.07
N GLN A 171 30.80 -57.24 113.60
CA GLN A 171 31.70 -56.14 113.24
C GLN A 171 32.13 -56.25 111.76
N THR A 172 32.47 -57.45 111.27
CA THR A 172 32.77 -57.69 109.85
C THR A 172 31.55 -57.43 108.97
N GLU A 173 30.36 -57.89 109.35
CA GLU A 173 29.12 -57.67 108.59
C GLU A 173 28.74 -56.18 108.51
N SER A 174 28.92 -55.42 109.61
CA SER A 174 28.68 -53.98 109.60
C SER A 174 29.68 -53.23 108.70
N SER A 175 30.96 -53.64 108.71
CA SER A 175 31.97 -53.05 107.82
C SER A 175 31.72 -53.42 106.35
N GLN A 176 31.23 -54.62 106.09
CA GLN A 176 30.83 -55.08 104.76
C GLN A 176 29.64 -54.27 104.22
N ARG A 177 28.57 -54.10 105.03
CA ARG A 177 27.41 -53.28 104.64
C ARG A 177 27.77 -51.81 104.43
N SER A 178 28.69 -51.25 105.21
CA SER A 178 29.18 -49.89 104.99
C SER A 178 29.91 -49.77 103.66
N ALA A 179 30.78 -50.75 103.34
CA ALA A 179 31.48 -50.78 102.06
C ALA A 179 30.52 -50.98 100.87
N ASP A 180 29.49 -51.82 101.03
CA ASP A 180 28.46 -52.03 100.03
C ASP A 180 27.61 -50.76 99.84
N PHE A 181 27.29 -50.03 100.92
CA PHE A 181 26.59 -48.75 100.85
C PHE A 181 27.43 -47.67 100.15
N ASP A 182 28.71 -47.54 100.51
CA ASP A 182 29.65 -46.62 99.85
C ASP A 182 29.83 -46.96 98.36
N SER A 183 29.83 -48.25 98.01
CA SER A 183 29.84 -48.72 96.62
C SER A 183 28.57 -48.33 95.88
N LEU A 184 27.41 -48.55 96.49
CA LEU A 184 26.11 -48.22 95.89
C LEU A 184 25.92 -46.71 95.74
N GLU A 185 26.37 -45.90 96.70
CA GLU A 185 26.35 -44.44 96.63
C GLU A 185 27.23 -43.93 95.47
N LYS A 186 28.41 -44.54 95.30
CA LYS A 186 29.29 -44.24 94.17
C LYS A 186 28.65 -44.62 92.83
N ASP A 187 28.00 -45.77 92.75
CA ASP A 187 27.32 -46.21 91.53
C ASP A 187 26.12 -45.31 91.20
N LEU A 188 25.31 -44.94 92.19
CA LEU A 188 24.22 -43.96 92.05
C LEU A 188 24.74 -42.62 91.53
N LYS A 189 25.86 -42.13 92.07
CA LYS A 189 26.46 -40.88 91.62
C LYS A 189 26.95 -40.96 90.17
N ASN A 190 27.61 -42.06 89.80
CA ASN A 190 28.03 -42.29 88.41
C ASN A 190 26.84 -42.34 87.45
N VAL A 191 25.73 -42.96 87.84
CA VAL A 191 24.49 -43.01 87.04
C VAL A 191 23.86 -41.63 86.89
N ILE A 192 23.83 -40.83 87.96
CA ILE A 192 23.33 -39.44 87.90
C ILE A 192 24.20 -38.62 86.94
N GLU A 193 25.52 -38.66 87.07
CA GLU A 193 26.46 -37.95 86.18
C GLU A 193 26.30 -38.39 84.72
N GLN A 194 26.07 -39.68 84.45
CA GLN A 194 25.77 -40.17 83.10
C GLN A 194 24.44 -39.62 82.57
N LYS A 195 23.38 -39.59 83.39
CA LYS A 195 22.06 -39.09 82.97
C LYS A 195 22.05 -37.57 82.77
N ASP A 196 22.78 -36.83 83.59
CA ASP A 196 22.98 -35.40 83.40
C ASP A 196 23.73 -35.12 82.09
N HIS A 197 24.76 -35.91 81.78
CA HIS A 197 25.46 -35.81 80.49
C HIS A 197 24.56 -36.12 79.29
N GLU A 198 23.78 -37.20 79.35
CA GLU A 198 22.79 -37.54 78.30
C GLU A 198 21.74 -36.42 78.12
N LEU A 199 21.29 -35.79 79.21
CA LEU A 199 20.36 -34.65 79.15
C LEU A 199 20.99 -33.41 78.53
N GLU A 200 22.25 -33.12 78.83
CA GLU A 200 23.00 -32.02 78.20
C GLU A 200 23.18 -32.26 76.69
N GLU A 201 23.55 -33.49 76.28
CA GLU A 201 23.65 -33.85 74.86
C GLU A 201 22.31 -33.70 74.13
N LEU A 202 21.21 -34.15 74.76
CA LEU A 202 19.87 -34.03 74.18
C LEU A 202 19.43 -32.57 74.04
N ARG A 203 19.73 -31.73 75.04
CA ARG A 203 19.46 -30.28 74.97
C ARG A 203 20.25 -29.60 73.87
N ALA A 204 21.53 -29.94 73.72
CA ALA A 204 22.36 -29.42 72.63
C ALA A 204 21.80 -29.81 71.26
N ARG A 205 21.41 -31.08 71.08
CA ARG A 205 20.75 -31.55 69.85
C ARG A 205 19.42 -30.83 69.58
N TYR A 206 18.64 -30.57 70.62
CA TYR A 206 17.38 -29.85 70.48
C TYR A 206 17.61 -28.40 70.02
N GLN A 207 18.57 -27.70 70.62
CA GLN A 207 18.96 -26.36 70.18
C GLN A 207 19.46 -26.34 68.73
N GLU A 208 20.32 -27.27 68.33
CA GLU A 208 20.78 -27.36 66.93
C GLU A 208 19.62 -27.60 65.96
N LEU A 209 18.63 -28.42 66.36
CA LEU A 209 17.46 -28.70 65.52
C LEU A 209 16.54 -27.49 65.42
N GLU A 210 16.37 -26.76 66.52
CA GLU A 210 15.60 -25.52 66.58
C GLU A 210 16.22 -24.43 65.70
N GLU A 211 17.54 -24.24 65.75
CA GLU A 211 18.26 -23.32 64.86
C GLU A 211 18.12 -23.71 63.38
N LYS A 212 18.22 -25.00 63.07
CA LYS A 212 18.00 -25.50 61.71
C LYS A 212 16.56 -25.25 61.24
N TYR A 213 15.57 -25.44 62.12
CA TYR A 213 14.17 -25.20 61.79
C TYR A 213 13.92 -23.71 61.51
N GLN A 214 14.42 -22.81 62.35
CA GLN A 214 14.32 -21.36 62.14
C GLN A 214 15.00 -20.91 60.85
N SER A 215 16.18 -21.47 60.53
CA SER A 215 16.88 -21.20 59.27
C SER A 215 16.09 -21.70 58.05
N LEU A 216 15.43 -22.86 58.15
CA LEU A 216 14.61 -23.40 57.08
C LEU A 216 13.34 -22.59 56.87
N ASP A 217 12.70 -22.14 57.95
CA ASP A 217 11.52 -21.27 57.94
C ASP A 217 11.82 -19.92 57.28
N ALA A 218 12.91 -19.26 57.69
CA ALA A 218 13.37 -18.02 57.04
C ALA A 218 13.71 -18.20 55.56
N ASN A 219 14.25 -19.36 55.17
CA ASN A 219 14.48 -19.68 53.76
C ASN A 219 13.17 -19.91 53.00
N MET A 220 12.17 -20.54 53.61
CA MET A 220 10.84 -20.72 53.02
C MET A 220 10.18 -19.36 52.76
N ASP A 221 10.20 -18.46 53.72
CA ASP A 221 9.66 -17.09 53.57
C ASP A 221 10.34 -16.33 52.43
N ARG A 222 11.67 -16.42 52.34
CA ARG A 222 12.43 -15.80 51.25
C ARG A 222 12.03 -16.38 49.89
N LEU A 223 11.92 -17.70 49.78
CA LEU A 223 11.50 -18.36 48.54
C LEU A 223 10.07 -18.01 48.15
N LEU A 224 9.16 -17.87 49.11
CA LEU A 224 7.79 -17.42 48.87
C LEU A 224 7.74 -15.97 48.36
N ALA A 225 8.57 -15.08 48.92
CA ALA A 225 8.69 -13.71 48.45
C ALA A 225 9.30 -13.63 47.03
N GLU A 226 10.37 -14.38 46.76
CA GLU A 226 10.97 -14.49 45.42
C GLU A 226 9.97 -15.04 44.39
N LYS A 227 9.19 -16.07 44.76
CA LYS A 227 8.13 -16.61 43.92
C LYS A 227 7.08 -15.56 43.59
N GLY A 228 6.60 -14.80 44.58
CA GLY A 228 5.60 -13.75 44.37
C GLY A 228 6.11 -12.62 43.46
N ALA A 229 7.38 -12.25 43.58
CA ALA A 229 8.01 -11.27 42.69
C ALA A 229 8.07 -11.79 41.24
N ILE A 230 8.49 -13.05 41.03
CA ILE A 230 8.54 -13.68 39.71
C ILE A 230 7.15 -13.79 39.09
N GLU A 231 6.12 -14.12 39.87
CA GLU A 231 4.73 -14.18 39.41
C GLU A 231 4.22 -12.80 38.96
N SER A 232 4.60 -11.73 39.66
CA SER A 232 4.28 -10.34 39.26
C SER A 232 4.99 -9.96 37.95
N ASP A 233 6.30 -10.20 37.85
CA ASP A 233 7.08 -9.90 36.64
C ASP A 233 6.54 -10.67 35.42
N LEU A 234 6.10 -11.92 35.62
CA LEU A 234 5.48 -12.73 34.58
C LEU A 234 4.15 -12.14 34.11
N GLN A 235 3.31 -11.64 35.02
CA GLN A 235 2.06 -10.96 34.64
C GLN A 235 2.32 -9.69 33.84
N ASP A 236 3.30 -8.89 34.23
CA ASP A 236 3.68 -7.67 33.50
C ASP A 236 4.21 -7.99 32.10
N LEU A 237 5.03 -9.04 31.97
CA LEU A 237 5.54 -9.51 30.68
C LEU A 237 4.41 -10.02 29.77
N LEU A 238 3.44 -10.77 30.31
CA LEU A 238 2.28 -11.24 29.55
C LEU A 238 1.44 -10.06 29.04
N HIS A 239 1.20 -9.06 29.89
CA HIS A 239 0.48 -7.86 29.48
C HIS A 239 1.20 -7.08 28.37
N GLN A 240 2.53 -6.93 28.48
CA GLN A 240 3.34 -6.33 27.41
C GLN A 240 3.29 -7.14 26.11
N GLN A 241 3.31 -8.47 26.21
CA GLN A 241 3.19 -9.35 25.04
C GLN A 241 1.85 -9.13 24.33
N GLU A 242 0.72 -9.12 25.05
CA GLU A 242 -0.60 -8.86 24.48
C GLU A 242 -0.69 -7.48 23.82
N GLN A 243 -0.13 -6.45 24.44
CA GLN A 243 -0.10 -5.10 23.87
C GLN A 243 0.73 -5.05 22.58
N MET A 244 1.87 -5.75 22.54
CA MET A 244 2.71 -5.83 21.35
C MET A 244 2.05 -6.64 20.23
N GLU A 245 1.34 -7.71 20.56
CA GLU A 245 0.54 -8.51 19.63
C GLU A 245 -0.55 -7.64 18.97
N HIS A 246 -1.29 -6.85 19.75
CA HIS A 246 -2.30 -5.93 19.23
C HIS A 246 -1.68 -4.88 18.31
N ARG A 247 -0.57 -4.24 18.72
CA ARG A 247 0.13 -3.25 17.88
C ARG A 247 0.67 -3.86 16.60
N TYR A 248 1.12 -5.11 16.63
CA TYR A 248 1.58 -5.83 15.46
C TYR A 248 0.42 -6.12 14.50
N GLN A 249 -0.74 -6.54 15.00
CA GLN A 249 -1.95 -6.74 14.19
C GLN A 249 -2.44 -5.43 13.57
N ASP A 250 -2.45 -4.32 14.33
CA ASP A 250 -2.78 -2.99 13.81
C ASP A 250 -1.81 -2.59 12.69
N ALA A 251 -0.51 -2.78 12.90
CA ALA A 251 0.51 -2.48 11.90
C ALA A 251 0.30 -3.29 10.61
N LEU A 252 0.02 -4.60 10.71
CA LEU A 252 -0.31 -5.43 9.56
C LEU A 252 -1.56 -4.94 8.83
N GLY A 253 -2.60 -4.53 9.56
CA GLY A 253 -3.79 -3.91 8.99
C GLY A 253 -3.48 -2.62 8.22
N THR A 254 -2.66 -1.74 8.80
CA THR A 254 -2.24 -0.50 8.13
C THR A 254 -1.41 -0.75 6.88
N ILE A 255 -0.49 -1.71 6.90
CA ILE A 255 0.32 -2.09 5.73
C ILE A 255 -0.58 -2.56 4.59
N LYS A 256 -1.52 -3.47 4.89
CA LYS A 256 -2.47 -3.97 3.89
C LYS A 256 -3.32 -2.85 3.28
N ASN A 257 -3.78 -1.90 4.10
CA ASN A 257 -4.54 -0.75 3.62
C ASN A 257 -3.70 0.17 2.72
N LEU A 258 -2.43 0.40 3.07
CA LEU A 258 -1.50 1.17 2.24
C LEU A 258 -1.19 0.48 0.92
N GLU A 259 -1.00 -0.84 0.91
CA GLU A 259 -0.80 -1.64 -0.30
C GLU A 259 -2.01 -1.53 -1.25
N ASN A 260 -3.22 -1.65 -0.73
CA ASN A 260 -4.45 -1.48 -1.51
C ASN A 260 -4.54 -0.05 -2.09
N CYS A 261 -4.31 0.98 -1.25
CA CYS A 261 -4.32 2.37 -1.70
C CYS A 261 -3.25 2.65 -2.78
N LEU A 262 -2.08 2.04 -2.68
CA LEU A 262 -1.02 2.16 -3.68
C LEU A 262 -1.44 1.50 -5.01
N ILE A 263 -2.09 0.35 -4.97
CA ILE A 263 -2.65 -0.31 -6.16
C ILE A 263 -3.73 0.56 -6.79
N ASP A 264 -4.68 1.08 -6.00
CA ASP A 264 -5.77 1.91 -6.48
C ASP A 264 -5.27 3.22 -7.12
N THR A 265 -4.31 3.88 -6.48
CA THR A 265 -3.69 5.11 -7.01
C THR A 265 -2.91 4.84 -8.31
N LYS A 266 -2.23 3.69 -8.42
CA LYS A 266 -1.56 3.28 -9.66
C LYS A 266 -2.56 3.04 -10.79
N ILE A 267 -3.62 2.27 -10.55
CA ILE A 267 -4.67 2.00 -11.54
C ILE A 267 -5.36 3.30 -11.98
N SER A 268 -5.68 4.17 -11.02
CA SER A 268 -6.29 5.48 -11.29
C SER A 268 -5.37 6.36 -12.16
N GLY A 269 -4.08 6.43 -11.82
CA GLY A 269 -3.09 7.19 -12.59
C GLY A 269 -2.91 6.67 -14.02
N GLU A 270 -2.79 5.36 -14.21
CA GLU A 270 -2.70 4.72 -15.53
C GLU A 270 -3.95 4.97 -16.37
N THR A 271 -5.13 4.91 -15.75
CA THR A 271 -6.41 5.20 -16.41
C THR A 271 -6.48 6.66 -16.86
N ALA A 272 -6.12 7.60 -16.00
CA ALA A 272 -6.12 9.03 -16.34
C ALA A 272 -5.17 9.35 -17.50
N LEU A 273 -3.95 8.79 -17.50
CA LEU A 273 -2.99 8.96 -18.59
C LEU A 273 -3.51 8.39 -19.90
N ARG A 274 -4.15 7.22 -19.86
CA ARG A 274 -4.77 6.59 -21.04
C ARG A 274 -5.91 7.43 -21.60
N THR A 275 -6.78 7.98 -20.74
CA THR A 275 -7.88 8.86 -21.16
C THR A 275 -7.36 10.14 -21.81
N LEU A 276 -6.30 10.74 -21.26
CA LEU A 276 -5.66 11.92 -21.86
C LEU A 276 -5.05 11.62 -23.23
N LEU A 277 -4.37 10.46 -23.38
CA LEU A 277 -3.85 10.03 -24.68
C LEU A 277 -4.98 9.82 -25.69
N GLU A 278 -6.08 9.18 -25.29
CA GLU A 278 -7.22 8.97 -26.19
C GLU A 278 -7.85 10.30 -26.62
N ALA A 279 -7.99 11.26 -25.70
CA ALA A 279 -8.47 12.61 -26.03
C ALA A 279 -7.52 13.33 -26.99
N CYS A 280 -6.20 13.19 -26.79
CA CYS A 280 -5.18 13.73 -27.68
C CYS A 280 -5.28 13.14 -29.09
N ILE A 281 -5.43 11.81 -29.21
CA ILE A 281 -5.60 11.11 -30.49
C ILE A 281 -6.88 11.58 -31.17
N LYS A 282 -8.02 11.60 -30.47
CA LYS A 282 -9.31 12.09 -31.01
C LYS A 282 -9.25 13.53 -31.48
N SER A 283 -8.62 14.42 -30.71
CA SER A 283 -8.48 15.82 -31.09
C SER A 283 -7.60 15.96 -32.35
N SER A 284 -6.50 15.20 -32.41
CA SER A 284 -5.58 15.18 -33.54
C SER A 284 -6.24 14.64 -34.81
N GLU A 285 -7.01 13.55 -34.68
CA GLU A 285 -7.84 12.98 -35.74
C GLU A 285 -8.84 14.02 -36.24
N LYS A 286 -9.62 14.64 -35.33
CA LYS A 286 -10.64 15.63 -35.70
C LYS A 286 -10.06 16.81 -36.47
N LEU A 287 -8.91 17.35 -36.05
CA LEU A 287 -8.23 18.43 -36.76
C LEU A 287 -7.75 18.00 -38.15
N THR A 288 -7.22 16.78 -38.27
CA THR A 288 -6.74 16.24 -39.53
C THR A 288 -7.89 15.97 -40.50
N VAL A 289 -8.95 15.31 -40.04
CA VAL A 289 -10.17 15.02 -40.83
C VAL A 289 -10.87 16.32 -41.25
N ARG A 290 -10.85 17.35 -40.38
CA ARG A 290 -11.35 18.68 -40.75
C ARG A 290 -10.57 19.26 -41.92
N ALA A 291 -9.24 19.25 -41.87
CA ALA A 291 -8.41 19.70 -42.99
C ALA A 291 -8.62 18.86 -44.27
N ILE A 292 -8.96 17.59 -44.14
CA ILE A 292 -9.29 16.71 -45.27
C ILE A 292 -10.65 17.06 -45.91
N SER A 293 -11.65 17.40 -45.08
CA SER A 293 -13.03 17.65 -45.52
C SER A 293 -13.29 19.08 -45.97
N GLU A 294 -12.66 20.07 -45.33
CA GLU A 294 -12.70 21.47 -45.73
C GLU A 294 -11.77 21.68 -46.94
N ASN A 295 -12.18 21.17 -48.10
CA ASN A 295 -11.45 21.26 -49.38
C ASN A 295 -11.40 22.69 -49.97
N GLU A 296 -11.92 23.68 -49.23
CA GLU A 296 -11.93 25.09 -49.61
C GLU A 296 -10.87 25.84 -48.79
N MET A 297 -9.76 26.21 -49.43
CA MET A 297 -8.83 27.17 -48.84
C MET A 297 -8.61 28.35 -49.80
N PRO A 298 -8.69 29.61 -49.32
CA PRO A 298 -8.52 30.77 -50.16
C PRO A 298 -7.08 30.86 -50.66
N GLY A 299 -6.91 30.81 -51.97
CA GLY A 299 -6.06 31.74 -52.71
C GLY A 299 -4.53 31.68 -52.60
N ALA A 300 -3.86 31.10 -51.59
CA ALA A 300 -2.40 31.25 -51.49
C ALA A 300 -1.64 30.21 -50.63
N GLY A 301 -1.55 28.95 -51.03
CA GLY A 301 -0.59 28.03 -50.41
C GLY A 301 -0.46 26.73 -51.20
N GLY A 302 0.75 26.32 -51.55
CA GLY A 302 1.01 25.08 -52.30
C GLY A 302 2.13 25.22 -53.31
N THR A 303 3.38 25.26 -52.87
CA THR A 303 4.51 25.01 -53.79
C THR A 303 4.89 23.53 -53.69
N PRO A 304 5.21 22.87 -54.82
CA PRO A 304 5.76 21.50 -54.80
C PRO A 304 6.94 21.38 -53.84
N THR A 305 7.79 22.40 -53.78
CA THR A 305 8.96 22.46 -52.90
C THR A 305 8.62 22.46 -51.41
N TYR A 306 7.59 23.19 -51.00
CA TYR A 306 7.13 23.16 -49.61
C TYR A 306 6.49 21.82 -49.25
N PHE A 307 5.71 21.23 -50.16
CA PHE A 307 5.16 19.88 -49.97
C PHE A 307 6.27 18.84 -49.77
N LEU A 308 7.31 18.85 -50.61
CA LEU A 308 8.42 17.90 -50.50
C LEU A 308 9.13 17.98 -49.14
N MET A 309 9.33 19.20 -48.61
CA MET A 309 9.94 19.41 -47.28
C MET A 309 9.06 18.81 -46.16
N ILE A 310 7.75 19.07 -46.20
CA ILE A 310 6.79 18.50 -45.22
C ILE A 310 6.75 16.97 -45.34
N ALA A 311 6.75 16.44 -46.56
CA ALA A 311 6.69 15.01 -46.80
C ALA A 311 7.92 14.28 -46.24
N GLU A 312 9.13 14.85 -46.39
CA GLU A 312 10.36 14.32 -45.81
C GLU A 312 10.30 14.29 -44.27
N GLU A 313 9.91 15.41 -43.65
CA GLU A 313 9.75 15.48 -42.19
C GLU A 313 8.69 14.48 -41.70
N LEU A 314 7.58 14.35 -42.42
CA LEU A 314 6.50 13.44 -42.09
C LEU A 314 6.94 11.98 -42.18
N GLN A 315 7.77 11.59 -43.16
CA GLN A 315 8.35 10.24 -43.23
C GLN A 315 9.18 9.90 -41.97
N GLU A 316 9.97 10.85 -41.48
CA GLU A 316 10.75 10.69 -40.25
C GLU A 316 9.83 10.59 -39.03
N VAL A 317 8.83 11.46 -38.92
CA VAL A 317 7.87 11.48 -37.81
C VAL A 317 7.07 10.17 -37.75
N LEU A 318 6.60 9.65 -38.90
CA LEU A 318 5.90 8.36 -38.98
C LEU A 318 6.79 7.19 -38.53
N SER A 319 8.06 7.20 -38.91
CA SER A 319 9.02 6.18 -38.46
C SER A 319 9.23 6.23 -36.94
N LYS A 320 9.37 7.43 -36.37
CA LYS A 320 9.48 7.63 -34.92
C LYS A 320 8.18 7.29 -34.19
N LEU A 321 7.01 7.56 -34.79
CA LEU A 321 5.71 7.21 -34.22
C LEU A 321 5.56 5.70 -34.05
N ALA A 322 6.00 4.90 -35.02
CA ALA A 322 5.98 3.43 -34.91
C ALA A 322 6.82 2.94 -33.72
N ILE A 323 8.05 3.44 -33.58
CA ILE A 323 8.97 3.07 -32.49
C ILE A 323 8.38 3.47 -31.13
N VAL A 324 7.89 4.70 -31.02
CA VAL A 324 7.35 5.21 -29.75
C VAL A 324 6.05 4.50 -29.37
N HIS A 325 5.22 4.13 -30.35
CA HIS A 325 4.04 3.31 -30.10
C HIS A 325 4.42 1.91 -29.57
N GLU A 326 5.44 1.26 -30.15
CA GLU A 326 5.93 -0.02 -29.64
C GLU A 326 6.47 0.09 -28.20
N ASN A 327 7.22 1.16 -27.90
CA ASN A 327 7.71 1.42 -26.55
C ASN A 327 6.56 1.68 -25.56
N TYR A 328 5.51 2.38 -25.99
CA TYR A 328 4.30 2.57 -25.21
C TYR A 328 3.64 1.24 -24.87
N LEU A 329 3.49 0.31 -25.83
CA LEU A 329 2.93 -1.02 -25.55
C LEU A 329 3.73 -1.85 -24.52
N LYS A 330 5.04 -1.59 -24.39
CA LYS A 330 5.90 -2.25 -23.40
C LYS A 330 5.81 -1.58 -22.02
N ASP A 331 5.78 -0.24 -21.99
CA ASP A 331 5.64 0.56 -20.78
C ASP A 331 4.83 1.82 -21.08
N ASN A 332 3.55 1.78 -20.72
CA ASN A 332 2.63 2.90 -20.94
C ASN A 332 3.05 4.13 -20.13
N SER A 333 3.53 3.94 -18.90
CA SER A 333 3.69 4.99 -17.89
C SER A 333 4.76 6.01 -18.27
N THR A 334 5.88 5.54 -18.85
CA THR A 334 7.00 6.41 -19.22
C THR A 334 6.92 6.93 -20.65
N ASN A 335 6.13 6.29 -21.52
CA ASN A 335 6.13 6.56 -22.96
C ASN A 335 4.88 7.30 -23.47
N VAL A 336 3.86 7.51 -22.62
CA VAL A 336 2.62 8.20 -23.01
C VAL A 336 2.86 9.61 -23.57
N GLU A 337 3.76 10.38 -22.96
CA GLU A 337 4.07 11.74 -23.41
C GLU A 337 4.73 11.75 -24.79
N SER A 338 5.71 10.87 -24.99
CA SER A 338 6.42 10.72 -26.26
C SER A 338 5.45 10.34 -27.39
N LEU A 339 4.52 9.42 -27.09
CA LEU A 339 3.49 8.99 -28.05
C LEU A 339 2.55 10.15 -28.38
N ALA A 340 2.00 10.82 -27.37
CA ALA A 340 1.12 11.98 -27.57
C ALA A 340 1.79 13.06 -28.43
N ARG A 341 3.05 13.39 -28.15
CA ARG A 341 3.82 14.37 -28.93
C ARG A 341 3.96 13.96 -30.40
N LYS A 342 4.25 12.69 -30.67
CA LYS A 342 4.39 12.19 -32.05
C LYS A 342 3.06 12.14 -32.79
N VAL A 343 1.98 11.81 -32.09
CA VAL A 343 0.61 11.87 -32.64
C VAL A 343 0.25 13.32 -33.02
N ILE A 344 0.50 14.30 -32.16
CA ILE A 344 0.19 15.72 -32.43
C ILE A 344 0.97 16.24 -33.65
N ILE A 345 2.29 16.03 -33.67
CA ILE A 345 3.15 16.49 -34.77
C ILE A 345 2.77 15.77 -36.07
N GLY A 346 2.55 14.44 -36.01
CA GLY A 346 2.13 13.65 -37.16
C GLY A 346 0.81 14.14 -37.72
N ALA A 347 -0.18 14.43 -36.89
CA ALA A 347 -1.47 14.96 -37.29
C ALA A 347 -1.35 16.31 -38.02
N HIS A 348 -0.57 17.23 -37.46
CA HIS A 348 -0.33 18.53 -38.09
C HIS A 348 0.33 18.40 -39.47
N LEU A 349 1.36 17.56 -39.59
CA LEU A 349 2.06 17.33 -40.85
C LEU A 349 1.18 16.59 -41.86
N LEU A 350 0.37 15.63 -41.43
CA LEU A 350 -0.60 14.92 -42.30
C LEU A 350 -1.66 15.87 -42.85
N ALA A 351 -2.23 16.71 -41.99
CA ALA A 351 -3.18 17.75 -42.40
C ALA A 351 -2.54 18.73 -43.39
N SER A 352 -1.30 19.15 -43.11
CA SER A 352 -0.57 20.07 -43.98
C SER A 352 -0.24 19.42 -45.33
N ALA A 353 0.27 18.19 -45.35
CA ALA A 353 0.54 17.44 -46.58
C ALA A 353 -0.72 17.31 -47.44
N HIS A 354 -1.86 16.97 -46.83
CA HIS A 354 -3.14 16.90 -47.54
C HIS A 354 -3.52 18.23 -48.20
N VAL A 355 -3.55 19.32 -47.42
CA VAL A 355 -3.94 20.65 -47.92
C VAL A 355 -2.98 21.15 -49.01
N GLN A 356 -1.67 21.00 -48.80
CA GLN A 356 -0.67 21.42 -49.79
C GLN A 356 -0.76 20.58 -51.07
N GLY A 357 -0.93 19.26 -50.94
CA GLY A 357 -1.09 18.36 -52.08
C GLY A 357 -2.34 18.66 -52.90
N MET A 358 -3.49 18.88 -52.25
CA MET A 358 -4.74 19.25 -52.93
C MET A 358 -4.65 20.60 -53.63
N SER A 359 -3.93 21.56 -53.04
CA SER A 359 -3.70 22.86 -53.69
C SER A 359 -2.82 22.73 -54.94
N ILE A 360 -1.77 21.91 -54.89
CA ILE A 360 -0.87 21.66 -56.03
C ILE A 360 -1.63 21.01 -57.19
N CYS A 361 -2.45 19.98 -56.93
CA CYS A 361 -3.17 19.32 -58.01
C CYS A 361 -4.25 20.20 -58.63
N ASN A 362 -4.99 20.98 -57.83
CA ASN A 362 -6.00 21.93 -58.31
C ASN A 362 -5.40 23.07 -59.14
N ARG A 363 -4.11 23.38 -58.97
CA ARG A 363 -3.38 24.42 -59.71
C ARG A 363 -2.52 23.88 -60.84
N SER A 364 -2.46 22.56 -61.01
CA SER A 364 -1.63 21.93 -62.04
C SER A 364 -2.10 22.33 -63.43
N ALA A 365 -1.18 22.81 -64.28
CA ALA A 365 -1.47 23.06 -65.69
C ALA A 365 -1.72 21.76 -66.48
N ASN A 366 -1.23 20.62 -65.97
CA ASN A 366 -1.52 19.30 -66.49
C ASN A 366 -2.66 18.68 -65.68
N ILE A 367 -3.87 18.70 -66.24
CA ILE A 367 -5.11 18.23 -65.60
C ILE A 367 -5.02 16.74 -65.27
N GLU A 368 -4.51 15.91 -66.19
CA GLU A 368 -4.39 14.46 -65.98
C GLU A 368 -3.43 14.13 -64.82
N CYS A 369 -2.28 14.81 -64.75
CA CYS A 369 -1.37 14.66 -63.61
C CYS A 369 -1.99 15.17 -62.30
N GLY A 370 -2.74 16.27 -62.36
CA GLY A 370 -3.47 16.80 -61.20
C GLY A 370 -4.50 15.81 -60.66
N GLU A 371 -5.35 15.25 -61.53
CA GLU A 371 -6.37 14.26 -61.16
C GLU A 371 -5.75 13.00 -60.53
N ARG A 372 -4.63 12.51 -61.09
CA ARG A 372 -3.89 11.36 -60.52
C ARG A 372 -3.36 11.64 -59.12
N ILE A 373 -2.75 12.82 -58.91
CA ILE A 373 -2.26 13.23 -57.58
C ILE A 373 -3.44 13.36 -56.60
N ALA A 374 -4.57 13.90 -57.03
CA ALA A 374 -5.76 14.06 -56.19
C ALA A 374 -6.33 12.71 -55.70
N GLU A 375 -6.40 11.71 -56.58
CA GLU A 375 -6.91 10.38 -56.18
C GLU A 375 -5.95 9.69 -55.19
N GLU A 376 -4.64 9.84 -55.37
CA GLU A 376 -3.64 9.28 -54.45
C GLU A 376 -3.63 10.00 -53.08
N ILE A 377 -3.89 11.31 -53.05
CA ILE A 377 -4.10 12.06 -51.79
C ILE A 377 -5.38 11.62 -51.07
N LYS A 378 -6.42 11.27 -51.82
CA LYS A 378 -7.65 10.71 -51.25
C LYS A 378 -7.44 9.32 -50.68
N GLU A 379 -6.65 8.48 -51.34
CA GLU A 379 -6.20 7.20 -50.79
C GLU A 379 -5.34 7.37 -49.53
N LEU A 380 -4.45 8.36 -49.51
CA LEU A 380 -3.69 8.76 -48.33
C LEU A 380 -4.63 9.17 -47.18
N SER A 381 -5.67 9.96 -47.46
CA SER A 381 -6.69 10.38 -46.49
C SER A 381 -7.43 9.21 -45.84
N GLY A 382 -7.74 8.16 -46.63
CA GLY A 382 -8.31 6.92 -46.11
C GLY A 382 -7.37 6.24 -45.10
N SER A 383 -6.08 6.15 -45.43
CA SER A 383 -5.06 5.57 -44.55
C SER A 383 -4.79 6.41 -43.29
N ILE A 384 -4.90 7.74 -43.38
CA ILE A 384 -4.83 8.65 -42.21
C ILE A 384 -5.91 8.30 -41.20
N THR A 385 -7.16 8.19 -41.68
CA THR A 385 -8.31 7.87 -40.83
C THR A 385 -8.14 6.48 -40.20
N GLY A 386 -7.67 5.50 -40.98
CA GLY A 386 -7.38 4.15 -40.48
C GLY A 386 -6.30 4.12 -39.39
N LEU A 387 -5.24 4.94 -39.52
CA LEU A 387 -4.19 5.03 -38.50
C LEU A 387 -4.73 5.57 -37.17
N PHE A 388 -5.51 6.66 -37.19
CA PHE A 388 -6.08 7.23 -35.96
C PHE A 388 -7.04 6.26 -35.27
N GLN A 389 -7.85 5.53 -36.03
CA GLN A 389 -8.73 4.49 -35.48
C GLN A 389 -7.95 3.39 -34.77
N SER A 390 -6.84 2.91 -35.36
CA SER A 390 -6.00 1.88 -34.76
C SER A 390 -5.18 2.39 -33.57
N LEU A 391 -4.79 3.67 -33.55
CA LEU A 391 -4.15 4.32 -32.40
C LEU A 391 -5.12 4.47 -31.22
N GLN A 392 -6.41 4.70 -31.48
CA GLN A 392 -7.41 4.90 -30.44
C GLN A 392 -7.84 3.59 -29.77
N LYS A 393 -7.97 2.50 -30.54
CA LYS A 393 -8.47 1.22 -30.05
C LYS A 393 -7.33 0.29 -29.68
N THR A 394 -7.25 -0.10 -28.40
CA THR A 394 -6.24 -1.07 -27.95
C THR A 394 -6.34 -2.43 -28.62
N SER A 395 -7.54 -2.85 -29.05
CA SER A 395 -7.71 -4.07 -29.84
C SER A 395 -7.02 -4.02 -31.20
N GLU A 396 -6.74 -2.83 -31.72
CA GLU A 396 -6.12 -2.60 -33.03
C GLU A 396 -4.65 -2.16 -32.91
N SER A 397 -4.06 -2.14 -31.71
CA SER A 397 -2.67 -1.70 -31.50
C SER A 397 -1.64 -2.50 -32.31
N ALA A 398 -1.91 -3.79 -32.59
CA ALA A 398 -1.05 -4.61 -33.44
C ALA A 398 -0.98 -4.10 -34.90
N ASN A 399 -2.03 -3.42 -35.36
CA ASN A 399 -2.15 -2.95 -36.75
C ASN A 399 -1.47 -1.59 -36.96
N VAL A 400 -1.12 -0.87 -35.90
CA VAL A 400 -0.57 0.50 -36.00
C VAL A 400 0.71 0.55 -36.84
N SER A 401 1.61 -0.42 -36.67
CA SER A 401 2.85 -0.48 -37.46
C SER A 401 2.58 -0.71 -38.96
N GLU A 402 1.61 -1.58 -39.28
CA GLU A 402 1.16 -1.83 -40.65
C GLU A 402 0.53 -0.57 -41.26
N LYS A 403 -0.38 0.09 -40.52
CA LYS A 403 -1.02 1.34 -40.96
C LYS A 403 -0.02 2.46 -41.20
N ILE A 404 1.01 2.59 -40.35
CA ILE A 404 2.10 3.54 -40.56
C ILE A 404 2.88 3.20 -41.84
N THR A 405 3.13 1.92 -42.09
CA THR A 405 3.87 1.48 -43.30
C THR A 405 3.08 1.75 -44.58
N ASP A 406 1.78 1.46 -44.59
CA ASP A 406 0.87 1.79 -45.69
C ASP A 406 0.84 3.31 -45.94
N LEU A 407 0.67 4.10 -44.87
CA LEU A 407 0.65 5.56 -44.96
C LEU A 407 1.95 6.14 -45.51
N LYS A 408 3.11 5.61 -45.08
CA LYS A 408 4.43 6.00 -45.63
C LYS A 408 4.54 5.68 -47.11
N THR A 409 4.02 4.54 -47.55
CA THR A 409 4.04 4.10 -48.96
C THR A 409 3.19 5.03 -49.83
N LYS A 410 1.96 5.34 -49.40
CA LYS A 410 1.08 6.28 -50.11
C LYS A 410 1.66 7.70 -50.14
N LEU A 411 2.23 8.16 -49.03
CA LEU A 411 2.90 9.47 -48.96
C LEU A 411 4.08 9.52 -49.94
N GLN A 412 4.88 8.46 -50.04
CA GLN A 412 5.97 8.38 -50.99
C GLN A 412 5.48 8.45 -52.44
N ALA A 413 4.40 7.75 -52.79
CA ALA A 413 3.80 7.82 -54.12
C ALA A 413 3.39 9.25 -54.48
N VAL A 414 2.68 9.95 -53.58
CA VAL A 414 2.30 11.37 -53.76
C VAL A 414 3.53 12.27 -53.91
N THR A 415 4.57 12.03 -53.09
CA THR A 415 5.83 12.78 -53.12
C THR A 415 6.55 12.65 -54.46
N GLU A 416 6.62 11.44 -55.01
CA GLU A 416 7.23 11.18 -56.32
C GLU A 416 6.47 11.89 -57.45
N MET A 417 5.13 11.79 -57.47
CA MET A 417 4.32 12.46 -58.48
C MET A 417 4.41 13.99 -58.44
N ILE A 418 4.38 14.58 -57.24
CA ILE A 418 4.57 16.04 -57.07
C ILE A 418 5.99 16.45 -57.45
N GLY A 419 7.00 15.64 -57.11
CA GLY A 419 8.38 15.86 -57.51
C GLY A 419 8.57 15.85 -59.03
N ASP A 420 7.92 14.92 -59.74
CA ASP A 420 7.98 14.86 -61.19
C ASP A 420 7.22 16.00 -61.87
N LEU A 421 6.07 16.40 -61.32
CA LEU A 421 5.35 17.61 -61.75
C LEU A 421 6.23 18.86 -61.62
N SER A 422 7.00 18.96 -60.52
CA SER A 422 7.93 20.07 -60.30
C SER A 422 9.08 20.10 -61.31
N LYS A 423 9.56 18.95 -61.79
CA LYS A 423 10.65 18.86 -62.79
C LYS A 423 10.16 19.24 -64.20
N GLN A 424 8.88 19.06 -64.49
CA GLN A 424 8.28 19.43 -65.78
C GLN A 424 8.02 20.93 -65.92
N SER A 425 8.02 21.67 -64.80
CA SER A 425 7.96 23.14 -64.78
C SER A 425 9.35 23.73 -65.07
N ASP A 426 9.62 24.07 -66.33
CA ASP A 426 10.88 24.53 -66.94
C ASP A 426 11.44 25.90 -66.41
N GLY A 427 11.12 26.28 -65.17
CA GLY A 427 11.37 27.61 -64.60
C GLY A 427 12.70 27.79 -63.85
N THR A 428 13.48 26.72 -63.65
CA THR A 428 14.70 26.78 -62.81
C THR A 428 15.87 27.54 -63.41
N GLU A 429 15.86 27.82 -64.73
CA GLU A 429 16.93 28.58 -65.39
C GLU A 429 16.91 30.08 -65.07
N ASN A 430 15.74 30.64 -64.71
CA ASN A 430 15.57 32.08 -64.45
C ASN A 430 15.46 32.46 -62.97
N LEU A 431 15.57 31.49 -62.05
CA LEU A 431 15.33 31.70 -60.61
C LEU A 431 16.21 32.79 -59.98
N GLY A 432 17.48 32.87 -60.36
CA GLY A 432 18.40 33.86 -59.79
C GLY A 432 18.12 35.30 -60.23
N ASP A 433 17.55 35.52 -61.41
CA ASP A 433 17.12 36.87 -61.83
C ASP A 433 15.74 37.17 -61.23
N LEU A 434 14.88 36.16 -61.14
CA LEU A 434 13.54 36.28 -60.57
C LEU A 434 13.57 36.64 -59.08
N VAL A 435 14.48 36.06 -58.29
CA VAL A 435 14.60 36.39 -56.86
C VAL A 435 15.03 37.84 -56.62
N GLU A 436 16.01 38.33 -57.38
CA GLU A 436 16.44 39.73 -57.25
C GLU A 436 15.36 40.71 -57.73
N ASN A 437 14.65 40.37 -58.81
CA ASN A 437 13.52 41.17 -59.31
C ASN A 437 12.38 41.26 -58.27
N GLU A 438 12.00 40.15 -57.66
CA GLU A 438 10.89 40.10 -56.71
C GLU A 438 11.24 40.75 -55.37
N LEU A 439 12.49 40.64 -54.91
CA LEU A 439 12.97 41.35 -53.73
C LEU A 439 13.02 42.86 -53.95
N SER A 440 13.48 43.29 -55.13
CA SER A 440 13.46 44.71 -55.53
C SER A 440 12.02 45.25 -55.64
N SER A 441 11.10 44.44 -56.20
CA SER A 441 9.68 44.76 -56.28
C SER A 441 9.04 44.93 -54.90
N MET A 442 9.37 44.04 -53.96
CA MET A 442 8.95 44.14 -52.56
C MET A 442 9.46 45.42 -51.89
N ASP A 443 10.75 45.74 -52.04
CA ASP A 443 11.34 46.98 -51.49
C ASP A 443 10.60 48.22 -52.02
N LYS A 444 10.31 48.23 -53.32
CA LYS A 444 9.58 49.31 -53.97
C LYS A 444 8.15 49.43 -53.45
N ALA A 445 7.42 48.32 -53.33
CA ALA A 445 6.05 48.32 -52.82
C ALA A 445 5.98 48.84 -51.37
N ILE A 446 6.95 48.49 -50.53
CA ILE A 446 7.04 48.97 -49.15
C ILE A 446 7.28 50.49 -49.10
N GLU A 447 8.19 51.01 -49.93
CA GLU A 447 8.48 52.45 -49.97
C GLU A 447 7.29 53.24 -50.55
N GLU A 448 6.64 52.73 -51.59
CA GLU A 448 5.42 53.33 -52.17
C GLU A 448 4.28 53.33 -51.15
N ALA A 449 4.10 52.24 -50.39
CA ALA A 449 3.10 52.16 -49.33
C ALA A 449 3.35 53.16 -48.20
N ALA A 450 4.60 53.28 -47.75
CA ALA A 450 4.96 54.26 -46.73
C ALA A 450 4.68 55.70 -47.19
N SER A 451 5.05 56.04 -48.44
CA SER A 451 4.79 57.35 -49.04
C SER A 451 3.29 57.65 -49.14
N GLN A 452 2.47 56.68 -49.55
CA GLN A 452 1.02 56.85 -49.66
C GLN A 452 0.36 57.07 -48.29
N ILE A 453 0.81 56.38 -47.24
CA ILE A 453 0.30 56.57 -45.87
C ILE A 453 0.66 57.97 -45.34
N GLU A 454 1.88 58.46 -45.60
CA GLU A 454 2.28 59.83 -45.26
C GLU A 454 1.43 60.87 -46.01
N GLU A 455 1.15 60.64 -47.30
CA GLU A 455 0.26 61.49 -48.08
C GLU A 455 -1.16 61.49 -47.51
N MET A 456 -1.71 60.32 -47.13
CA MET A 456 -3.01 60.21 -46.49
C MET A 456 -3.07 60.93 -45.14
N LEU A 457 -2.00 60.88 -44.34
CA LEU A 457 -1.90 61.63 -43.08
C LEU A 457 -1.95 63.13 -43.33
N SER A 458 -1.22 63.61 -44.35
CA SER A 458 -1.24 65.03 -44.73
C SER A 458 -2.62 65.49 -45.23
N LYS A 459 -3.32 64.65 -46.01
CA LYS A 459 -4.68 64.92 -46.49
C LYS A 459 -5.68 64.93 -45.35
N SER A 460 -5.64 63.94 -44.45
CA SER A 460 -6.50 63.85 -43.27
C SER A 460 -6.41 65.12 -42.42
N ARG A 461 -5.18 65.62 -42.16
CA ARG A 461 -4.94 66.90 -41.46
C ARG A 461 -5.55 68.12 -42.14
N ALA A 462 -5.67 68.11 -43.47
CA ALA A 462 -6.25 69.22 -44.23
C ALA A 462 -7.77 69.13 -44.38
N SER A 463 -8.35 67.92 -44.38
CA SER A 463 -9.76 67.69 -44.72
C SER A 463 -10.66 67.31 -43.53
N ASP A 464 -10.11 66.67 -42.50
CA ASP A 464 -10.87 66.20 -41.33
C ASP A 464 -10.70 67.16 -40.14
N SER A 465 -11.67 67.16 -39.21
CA SER A 465 -11.62 67.97 -37.99
C SER A 465 -12.28 67.28 -36.80
N GLY A 466 -11.98 67.75 -35.58
CA GLY A 466 -12.53 67.22 -34.34
C GLY A 466 -12.10 65.77 -34.08
N ILE A 467 -12.99 64.97 -33.51
CA ILE A 467 -12.71 63.58 -33.10
C ILE A 467 -12.31 62.68 -34.29
N LYS A 468 -12.87 62.94 -35.48
CA LYS A 468 -12.55 62.17 -36.69
C LYS A 468 -11.08 62.33 -37.09
N LEU A 469 -10.54 63.54 -36.98
CA LEU A 469 -9.12 63.80 -37.23
C LEU A 469 -8.23 63.07 -36.21
N GLU A 470 -8.58 63.15 -34.92
CA GLU A 470 -7.78 62.52 -33.85
C GLU A 470 -7.68 60.98 -34.02
N VAL A 471 -8.79 60.33 -34.39
CA VAL A 471 -8.81 58.88 -34.64
C VAL A 471 -8.02 58.55 -35.91
N ASN A 472 -8.22 59.29 -37.00
CA ASN A 472 -7.53 59.05 -38.26
C ASN A 472 -6.01 59.26 -38.14
N GLU A 473 -5.57 60.27 -37.40
CA GLU A 473 -4.14 60.49 -37.12
C GLU A 473 -3.54 59.32 -36.34
N LYS A 474 -4.19 58.84 -35.28
CA LYS A 474 -3.68 57.70 -34.49
C LYS A 474 -3.58 56.42 -35.33
N ILE A 475 -4.54 56.16 -36.21
CA ILE A 475 -4.51 55.00 -37.12
C ILE A 475 -3.35 55.14 -38.11
N LEU A 476 -3.23 56.31 -38.77
CA LEU A 476 -2.20 56.54 -39.77
C LEU A 476 -0.78 56.59 -39.17
N ASP A 477 -0.62 57.13 -37.97
CA ASP A 477 0.65 57.10 -37.23
C ASP A 477 1.06 55.66 -36.87
N ALA A 478 0.10 54.81 -36.50
CA ALA A 478 0.34 53.39 -36.26
C ALA A 478 0.72 52.65 -37.56
N CYS A 479 0.01 52.91 -38.67
CA CYS A 479 0.34 52.36 -39.99
C CYS A 479 1.73 52.81 -40.47
N THR A 480 2.09 54.08 -40.24
CA THR A 480 3.42 54.63 -40.58
C THR A 480 4.52 53.94 -39.77
N SER A 481 4.31 53.79 -38.46
CA SER A 481 5.26 53.11 -37.56
C SER A 481 5.44 51.64 -37.94
N LEU A 482 4.35 50.95 -38.29
CA LEU A 482 4.38 49.57 -38.77
C LEU A 482 5.15 49.44 -40.10
N MET A 483 4.89 50.32 -41.07
CA MET A 483 5.61 50.33 -42.35
C MET A 483 7.10 50.59 -42.16
N GLN A 484 7.48 51.49 -41.25
CA GLN A 484 8.88 51.73 -40.94
C GLN A 484 9.56 50.51 -40.29
N ALA A 485 8.86 49.79 -39.41
CA ALA A 485 9.36 48.54 -38.85
C ALA A 485 9.51 47.45 -39.93
N ILE A 486 8.53 47.31 -40.84
CA ILE A 486 8.59 46.38 -41.98
C ILE A 486 9.78 46.71 -42.88
N ARG A 487 10.02 47.99 -43.19
CA ARG A 487 11.18 48.44 -43.96
C ARG A 487 12.50 48.01 -43.34
N VAL A 488 12.67 48.22 -42.03
CA VAL A 488 13.88 47.79 -41.30
C VAL A 488 14.02 46.27 -41.32
N LEU A 489 12.93 45.53 -41.09
CA LEU A 489 12.92 44.06 -41.12
C LEU A 489 13.38 43.53 -42.48
N VAL A 490 12.85 44.08 -43.57
CA VAL A 490 13.19 43.68 -44.94
C VAL A 490 14.65 43.97 -45.26
N GLN A 491 15.17 45.13 -44.87
CA GLN A 491 16.60 45.45 -45.01
C GLN A 491 17.48 44.45 -44.25
N LYS A 492 17.11 44.09 -43.01
CA LYS A 492 17.83 43.09 -42.23
C LYS A 492 17.75 41.69 -42.86
N SER A 493 16.59 41.32 -43.40
CA SER A 493 16.41 40.07 -44.14
C SER A 493 17.31 40.01 -45.39
N ARG A 494 17.44 41.11 -46.14
CA ARG A 494 18.34 41.20 -47.31
C ARG A 494 19.81 41.02 -46.94
N LEU A 495 20.24 41.62 -45.82
CA LEU A 495 21.60 41.43 -45.31
C LEU A 495 21.86 39.97 -44.95
N LEU A 496 20.93 39.34 -44.24
CA LEU A 496 21.03 37.92 -43.89
C LEU A 496 21.06 37.01 -45.13
N GLN A 497 20.18 37.24 -46.10
CA GLN A 497 20.18 36.48 -47.37
C GLN A 497 21.52 36.64 -48.09
N SER A 498 22.06 37.86 -48.14
CA SER A 498 23.36 38.15 -48.75
C SER A 498 24.51 37.45 -48.03
N GLU A 499 24.47 37.39 -46.69
CA GLU A 499 25.43 36.65 -45.86
C GLU A 499 25.36 35.14 -46.12
N VAL A 500 24.16 34.56 -46.14
CA VAL A 500 23.92 33.13 -46.45
C VAL A 500 24.47 32.78 -47.83
N VAL A 501 24.23 33.61 -48.84
CA VAL A 501 24.76 33.40 -50.20
C VAL A 501 26.27 33.56 -50.21
N ALA A 502 26.84 34.55 -49.52
CA ALA A 502 28.29 34.76 -49.46
C ALA A 502 29.03 33.59 -48.83
N LEU A 503 28.48 33.02 -47.75
CA LEU A 503 29.03 31.85 -47.06
C LEU A 503 28.79 30.55 -47.84
N GLY A 504 27.62 30.40 -48.47
CA GLY A 504 27.19 29.15 -49.09
C GLY A 504 27.57 28.95 -50.56
N LYS A 505 27.90 30.02 -51.30
CA LYS A 505 28.22 29.92 -52.74
C LYS A 505 29.57 29.27 -53.04
N GLY A 506 30.52 29.31 -52.10
CA GLY A 506 31.89 28.85 -52.34
C GLY A 506 32.52 29.60 -53.53
N SER A 507 32.97 28.87 -54.55
CA SER A 507 33.50 29.44 -55.80
C SER A 507 32.44 29.73 -56.88
N ALA A 508 31.17 29.38 -56.63
CA ALA A 508 30.07 29.59 -57.59
C ALA A 508 29.54 31.04 -57.54
N SER A 509 28.86 31.46 -58.60
CA SER A 509 28.13 32.72 -58.63
C SER A 509 26.90 32.70 -57.70
N ALA A 510 26.39 33.88 -57.32
CA ALA A 510 25.16 33.98 -56.55
C ALA A 510 23.96 33.36 -57.31
N LYS A 511 23.91 33.53 -58.62
CA LYS A 511 22.89 32.95 -59.50
C LYS A 511 22.92 31.42 -59.49
N GLU A 512 24.11 30.84 -59.56
CA GLU A 512 24.29 29.38 -59.44
C GLU A 512 23.97 28.88 -58.03
N PHE A 513 24.27 29.66 -56.98
CA PHE A 513 23.89 29.31 -55.62
C PHE A 513 22.36 29.27 -55.44
N TYR A 514 21.65 30.28 -55.96
CA TYR A 514 20.19 30.29 -55.95
C TYR A 514 19.60 29.15 -56.78
N LYS A 515 20.21 28.81 -57.93
CA LYS A 515 19.80 27.66 -58.75
C LYS A 515 20.02 26.33 -58.04
N ARG A 516 21.17 26.15 -57.38
CA ARG A 516 21.47 24.92 -56.62
C ARG A 516 20.56 24.76 -55.41
N ASN A 517 20.21 25.87 -54.78
CA ASN A 517 19.27 25.92 -53.66
C ASN A 517 17.89 26.40 -54.12
N HIS A 518 17.38 25.82 -55.22
CA HIS A 518 16.16 26.30 -55.89
C HIS A 518 14.94 26.36 -54.95
N GLN A 519 14.78 25.38 -54.06
CA GLN A 519 13.67 25.37 -53.08
C GLN A 519 13.69 26.57 -52.14
N TRP A 520 14.87 26.92 -51.63
CA TRP A 520 15.04 28.10 -50.78
C TRP A 520 14.76 29.39 -51.56
N THR A 521 15.27 29.48 -52.79
CA THR A 521 15.07 30.63 -53.69
C THR A 521 13.60 30.86 -54.02
N GLU A 522 12.85 29.80 -54.32
CA GLU A 522 11.40 29.88 -54.55
C GLU A 522 10.64 30.34 -53.29
N GLY A 523 11.04 29.85 -52.11
CA GLY A 523 10.50 30.31 -50.83
C GLY A 523 10.72 31.81 -50.62
N LEU A 524 11.93 32.31 -50.93
CA LEU A 524 12.23 33.74 -50.86
C LEU A 524 11.37 34.56 -51.82
N ILE A 525 11.20 34.10 -53.06
CA ILE A 525 10.33 34.75 -54.06
C ILE A 525 8.88 34.82 -53.57
N SER A 526 8.35 33.70 -53.07
CA SER A 526 6.96 33.63 -52.59
C SER A 526 6.71 34.55 -51.40
N ALA A 527 7.64 34.57 -50.44
CA ALA A 527 7.57 35.45 -49.29
C ALA A 527 7.64 36.93 -49.72
N ALA A 528 8.55 37.29 -50.63
CA ALA A 528 8.68 38.65 -51.14
C ALA A 528 7.39 39.16 -51.79
N LYS A 529 6.76 38.33 -52.63
CA LYS A 529 5.45 38.62 -53.24
C LYS A 529 4.37 38.86 -52.20
N SER A 530 4.30 37.99 -51.20
CA SER A 530 3.29 38.07 -50.14
C SER A 530 3.44 39.34 -49.31
N VAL A 531 4.68 39.74 -49.01
CA VAL A 531 4.97 40.99 -48.29
C VAL A 531 4.63 42.21 -49.15
N ALA A 532 4.97 42.20 -50.45
CA ALA A 532 4.62 43.27 -51.37
C ALA A 532 3.08 43.46 -51.49
N GLN A 533 2.34 42.36 -51.62
CA GLN A 533 0.89 42.38 -51.62
C GLN A 533 0.32 42.86 -50.28
N GLY A 534 0.87 42.38 -49.17
CA GLY A 534 0.47 42.81 -47.82
C GLY A 534 0.66 44.32 -47.60
N ALA A 535 1.77 44.89 -48.08
CA ALA A 535 2.02 46.33 -48.03
C ALA A 535 0.98 47.11 -48.84
N ASN A 536 0.63 46.63 -50.03
CA ASN A 536 -0.41 47.25 -50.87
C ASN A 536 -1.82 47.11 -50.30
N PHE A 537 -2.12 46.05 -49.53
CA PHE A 537 -3.42 45.88 -48.86
C PHE A 537 -3.56 46.74 -47.60
N LEU A 538 -2.44 47.13 -46.98
CA LEU A 538 -2.43 47.95 -45.78
C LEU A 538 -2.74 49.43 -46.07
N VAL A 539 -2.34 49.89 -47.27
CA VAL A 539 -2.65 51.20 -47.84
C VAL A 539 -4.06 51.21 -48.40
#